data_AF-A0A222EPD0-F1
#
_entry.id   AF-A0A222EPD0-F1
#
_cell.length_a   1.000
_cell.length_b   1.000
_cell.length_c   1.000
_cell.angle_alpha   90.00
_cell.angle_beta   90.00
_cell.angle_gamma   90.00
#
_symmetry.space_group_name_H-M   'P 1'
#
loop_
_entity.id
_entity.type
_entity.pdbx_description
1 polymer ?
#
loop_
_entity_poly.entity_id
_entity_poly.type
_entity_poly.pdbx_seq_one_letter_code
_entity_poly.pdbx_strand_id
1 'polypeptide(L)'
;MKNNINPKSFIIIKFLFTIGFLFLYSASFLLLIKILKEQKEDVTLFIQTKTYLAITIFLVTLGLVCFIAFLLIRININKKTKYIYSKKEKLFLYISVSLILVSVILSIFTISSIYIKNINLLAVSISVLSIQVMFSITCSILEGLTRMKEQQIINSLWFENELKENTKNNNSVTKPKKLDSNINPFKDGDDKDD
;
A
#
# COMPACT_ATOMS: atom_id res chain seq x y z
N MET A 1 2.35 -27.66 -7.82
CA MET A 1 1.65 -26.49 -8.39
C MET A 1 2.60 -25.30 -8.40
N LYS A 2 3.01 -24.84 -9.59
CA LYS A 2 3.68 -23.54 -9.81
C LYS A 2 2.69 -22.44 -9.41
N ASN A 3 2.81 -21.91 -8.20
CA ASN A 3 2.12 -20.70 -7.81
C ASN A 3 3.20 -19.66 -7.52
N ASN A 4 3.83 -19.17 -8.60
CA ASN A 4 4.78 -18.08 -8.48
C ASN A 4 3.98 -16.83 -8.14
N ILE A 5 4.01 -16.44 -6.87
CA ILE A 5 3.39 -15.19 -6.40
C ILE A 5 4.24 -14.05 -6.95
N ASN A 6 3.60 -13.11 -7.65
CA ASN A 6 4.30 -11.96 -8.19
C ASN A 6 4.80 -11.05 -7.03
N PRO A 7 6.10 -10.75 -6.94
CA PRO A 7 6.65 -9.82 -5.95
C PRO A 7 5.94 -8.45 -5.93
N LYS A 8 5.43 -7.99 -7.07
CA LYS A 8 4.70 -6.73 -7.21
C LYS A 8 3.39 -6.71 -6.41
N SER A 9 2.82 -7.86 -6.04
CA SER A 9 1.62 -7.93 -5.19
C SER A 9 1.83 -7.26 -3.83
N PHE A 10 3.05 -7.24 -3.30
CA PHE A 10 3.34 -6.54 -2.05
C PHE A 10 3.35 -5.01 -2.17
N ILE A 11 3.64 -4.48 -3.36
CA ILE A 11 3.51 -3.05 -3.63
C ILE A 11 2.03 -2.65 -3.57
N ILE A 12 1.17 -3.46 -4.19
CA ILE A 12 -0.29 -3.26 -4.18
C ILE A 12 -0.85 -3.31 -2.75
N ILE A 13 -0.39 -4.26 -1.92
CA ILE A 13 -0.77 -4.34 -0.50
C ILE A 13 -0.44 -3.04 0.23
N LYS A 14 0.79 -2.53 0.07
CA LYS A 14 1.21 -1.28 0.71
C LYS A 14 0.36 -0.10 0.23
N PHE A 15 0.09 -0.05 -1.07
CA PHE A 15 -0.70 1.03 -1.66
C PHE A 15 -2.15 1.02 -1.15
N LEU A 16 -2.82 -0.14 -1.13
CA LEU A 16 -4.18 -0.29 -0.59
C LEU A 16 -4.27 0.15 0.87
N PHE A 17 -3.25 -0.21 1.64
CA PHE A 17 -3.17 0.16 3.03
C PHE A 17 -2.99 1.68 3.22
N THR A 18 -2.04 2.29 2.50
CA THR A 18 -1.78 3.73 2.58
C THR A 18 -2.97 4.55 2.08
N ILE A 19 -3.62 4.14 0.99
CA ILE A 19 -4.76 4.88 0.45
C ILE A 19 -6.01 4.72 1.32
N GLY A 20 -6.19 3.55 1.97
CA GLY A 20 -7.25 3.35 2.96
C GLY A 20 -7.14 4.34 4.11
N PHE A 21 -5.93 4.53 4.63
CA PHE A 21 -5.64 5.51 5.66
C PHE A 21 -5.79 6.96 5.17
N LEU A 22 -5.34 7.26 3.94
CA LEU A 22 -5.52 8.58 3.33
C LEU A 22 -6.99 8.99 3.27
N PHE A 23 -7.88 8.06 2.92
CA PHE A 23 -9.32 8.32 2.92
C PHE A 23 -9.87 8.62 4.33
N LEU A 24 -9.43 7.89 5.36
CA LEU A 24 -9.83 8.19 6.74
C LEU A 24 -9.35 9.57 7.19
N TYR A 25 -8.11 9.97 6.85
CA TYR A 25 -7.58 11.27 7.24
C TYR A 25 -8.24 12.40 6.48
N SER A 26 -8.59 12.16 5.23
CA SER A 26 -9.34 13.11 4.41
C SER A 26 -10.74 13.36 5.00
N ALA A 27 -11.39 12.33 5.57
CA ALA A 27 -12.66 12.48 6.29
C ALA A 27 -12.52 13.40 7.51
N SER A 28 -11.48 13.23 8.34
CA SER A 28 -11.23 14.11 9.49
C SER A 28 -10.72 15.50 9.09
N PHE A 29 -9.94 15.59 8.02
CA PHE A 29 -9.46 16.86 7.47
C PHE A 29 -10.59 17.72 6.89
N LEU A 30 -11.60 17.10 6.26
CA LEU A 30 -12.80 17.82 5.81
C LEU A 30 -13.55 18.46 6.97
N LEU A 31 -13.64 17.80 8.13
CA LEU A 31 -14.23 18.40 9.32
C LEU A 31 -13.43 19.63 9.76
N LEU A 32 -12.09 19.51 9.80
CA LEU A 32 -11.21 20.62 10.16
C LEU A 32 -11.39 21.82 9.23
N ILE A 33 -11.41 21.59 7.91
CA ILE A 33 -11.65 22.67 6.92
C ILE A 33 -12.99 23.34 7.17
N LYS A 34 -14.05 22.55 7.37
CA LYS A 34 -15.40 23.06 7.62
C LYS A 34 -15.40 24.01 8.83
N ILE A 35 -14.83 23.58 9.95
CA ILE A 35 -14.77 24.37 11.19
C ILE A 35 -13.96 25.65 11.00
N LEU A 36 -12.78 25.56 10.38
CA LEU A 36 -11.90 26.73 10.17
C LEU A 36 -12.54 27.79 9.28
N LYS A 37 -13.36 27.37 8.31
CA LYS A 37 -14.10 28.27 7.42
C LYS A 37 -15.30 28.91 8.11
N GLU A 38 -16.08 28.12 8.85
CA GLU A 38 -17.23 28.61 9.63
C GLU A 38 -16.80 29.63 10.71
N GLN A 39 -15.59 29.50 11.27
CA GLN A 39 -15.05 30.49 12.23
C GLN A 39 -14.63 31.83 11.62
N LYS A 40 -14.24 31.86 10.33
CA LYS A 40 -13.63 33.05 9.71
C LYS A 40 -14.62 33.96 9.00
N GLU A 41 -15.65 33.39 8.39
CA GLU A 41 -16.45 34.12 7.41
C GLU A 41 -17.84 34.50 7.92
N ASP A 42 -18.30 34.07 9.11
CA ASP A 42 -19.72 34.14 9.55
C ASP A 42 -20.71 33.58 8.48
N VAL A 43 -20.19 32.95 7.43
CA VAL A 43 -20.93 32.29 6.37
C VAL A 43 -21.22 30.88 6.84
N THR A 44 -22.48 30.65 7.18
CA THR A 44 -23.02 29.41 7.77
C THR A 44 -22.91 28.17 6.86
N LEU A 45 -22.33 28.26 5.66
CA LEU A 45 -22.52 27.26 4.60
C LEU A 45 -21.33 27.11 3.64
N PHE A 46 -20.07 27.01 4.11
CA PHE A 46 -18.98 26.59 3.19
C PHE A 46 -19.28 25.22 2.57
N ILE A 47 -19.73 24.26 3.39
CA ILE A 47 -20.30 22.99 2.94
C ILE A 47 -21.55 22.73 3.79
N GLN A 48 -22.70 22.59 3.13
CA GLN A 48 -23.94 22.15 3.80
C GLN A 48 -23.69 20.86 4.58
N THR A 49 -24.21 20.75 5.80
CA THR A 49 -24.00 19.57 6.66
C THR A 49 -24.37 18.26 5.95
N LYS A 50 -25.41 18.25 5.10
CA LYS A 50 -25.78 17.08 4.28
C LYS A 50 -24.66 16.67 3.31
N THR A 51 -24.10 17.62 2.59
CA THR A 51 -23.00 17.38 1.63
C THR A 51 -21.73 16.93 2.35
N TYR A 52 -21.41 17.57 3.47
CA TYR A 52 -20.28 17.14 4.33
C TYR A 52 -20.46 15.68 4.75
N LEU A 53 -21.64 15.30 5.26
CA LEU A 53 -21.91 13.93 5.70
C LEU A 53 -21.81 12.94 4.54
N ALA A 54 -22.39 13.25 3.39
CA ALA A 54 -22.33 12.39 2.21
C ALA A 54 -20.88 12.11 1.78
N ILE A 55 -20.05 13.15 1.67
CA ILE A 55 -18.64 13.02 1.30
C ILE A 55 -17.87 12.24 2.36
N THR A 56 -18.09 12.55 3.65
CA THR A 56 -17.36 11.92 4.75
C THR A 56 -17.69 10.44 4.86
N ILE A 57 -18.97 10.07 4.75
CA ILE A 57 -19.42 8.68 4.72
C ILE A 57 -18.80 7.95 3.52
N PHE A 58 -18.86 8.56 2.33
CA PHE A 58 -18.25 7.99 1.12
C PHE A 58 -16.75 7.71 1.30
N LEU A 59 -15.99 8.66 1.86
CA LEU A 59 -14.56 8.48 2.13
C LEU A 59 -14.31 7.35 3.14
N VAL A 60 -15.07 7.29 4.22
CA VAL A 60 -14.94 6.20 5.21
C VAL A 60 -15.26 4.85 4.58
N THR A 61 -16.28 4.76 3.73
CA THR A 61 -16.62 3.53 2.99
C THR A 61 -15.50 3.13 2.03
N LEU A 62 -14.92 4.06 1.27
CA LEU A 62 -13.77 3.77 0.40
C LEU A 62 -12.57 3.27 1.21
N GLY A 63 -12.28 3.92 2.34
CA GLY A 63 -11.24 3.50 3.27
C GLY A 63 -11.45 2.05 3.74
N LEU A 64 -12.67 1.72 4.16
CA LEU A 64 -13.05 0.36 4.55
C LEU A 64 -12.85 -0.66 3.43
N VAL A 65 -13.27 -0.35 2.21
CA VAL A 65 -13.08 -1.24 1.05
C VAL A 65 -11.59 -1.49 0.82
N CYS A 66 -10.75 -0.45 0.91
CA CYS A 66 -9.29 -0.59 0.80
C CYS A 66 -8.69 -1.48 1.89
N PHE A 67 -9.12 -1.32 3.16
CA PHE A 67 -8.64 -2.18 4.25
C PHE A 67 -9.12 -3.62 4.13
N ILE A 68 -10.36 -3.86 3.70
CA ILE A 68 -10.87 -5.21 3.44
C ILE A 68 -10.06 -5.86 2.32
N ALA A 69 -9.86 -5.16 1.21
CA ALA A 69 -9.04 -5.64 0.10
C ALA A 69 -7.60 -5.95 0.55
N PHE A 70 -6.99 -5.06 1.34
CA PHE A 70 -5.69 -5.27 1.96
C PHE A 70 -5.64 -6.58 2.76
N LEU A 71 -6.60 -6.81 3.67
CA LEU A 71 -6.64 -8.02 4.49
C LEU A 71 -6.84 -9.29 3.66
N LEU A 72 -7.75 -9.26 2.69
CA LEU A 72 -8.01 -10.40 1.80
C LEU A 72 -6.78 -10.79 1.00
N ILE A 73 -6.09 -9.81 0.40
CA ILE A 73 -4.86 -10.06 -0.36
C ILE A 73 -3.76 -10.57 0.58
N ARG A 74 -3.61 -10.01 1.79
CA ARG A 74 -2.62 -10.46 2.78
C ARG A 74 -2.84 -11.93 3.17
N ILE A 75 -4.08 -12.31 3.46
CA ILE A 75 -4.45 -13.69 3.78
C ILE A 75 -4.18 -14.62 2.60
N ASN A 76 -4.50 -14.18 1.37
CA ASN A 76 -4.27 -14.96 0.16
C ASN A 76 -2.77 -15.21 -0.09
N ILE A 77 -1.92 -14.17 0.03
CA ILE A 77 -0.47 -14.34 -0.12
C ILE A 77 0.07 -15.31 0.93
N ASN A 78 -0.29 -15.14 2.20
CA ASN A 78 0.17 -16.03 3.27
C ASN A 78 -0.23 -17.50 3.03
N LYS A 79 -1.45 -17.74 2.55
CA LYS A 79 -1.91 -19.09 2.17
C LYS A 79 -1.09 -19.67 1.01
N LYS A 80 -0.70 -18.86 0.04
CA LYS A 80 0.08 -19.31 -1.13
C LYS A 80 1.56 -19.51 -0.80
N THR A 81 2.15 -18.67 0.05
CA THR A 81 3.56 -18.80 0.49
C THR A 81 3.77 -19.95 1.45
N LYS A 82 2.71 -20.40 2.15
CA LYS A 82 2.79 -21.34 3.27
C LYS A 82 3.77 -20.86 4.35
N TYR A 83 4.00 -19.55 4.42
CA TYR A 83 4.88 -18.98 5.43
C TYR A 83 4.23 -19.10 6.81
N ILE A 84 5.01 -19.53 7.79
CA ILE A 84 4.53 -19.66 9.17
C ILE A 84 4.99 -18.44 9.94
N TYR A 85 4.05 -17.53 10.22
CA TYR A 85 4.33 -16.36 11.05
C TYR A 85 4.83 -16.78 12.44
N SER A 86 5.93 -16.16 12.85
CA SER A 86 6.42 -16.19 14.23
C SER A 86 5.42 -15.51 15.17
N LYS A 87 5.55 -15.77 16.48
CA LYS A 87 4.69 -15.15 17.51
C LYS A 87 4.72 -13.61 17.43
N LYS A 88 5.90 -13.02 17.20
CA LYS A 88 6.07 -11.56 17.06
C LYS A 88 5.35 -11.00 15.83
N GLU A 89 5.47 -11.66 14.69
CA GLU A 89 4.79 -11.22 13.45
C GLU A 89 3.27 -11.31 13.56
N LYS A 90 2.75 -12.39 14.18
CA LYS A 90 1.31 -12.50 14.48
C LYS A 90 0.84 -11.35 15.37
N LEU A 91 1.60 -11.04 16.42
CA LEU A 91 1.30 -9.93 17.32
C LEU A 91 1.26 -8.59 16.55
N PHE A 92 2.26 -8.31 15.71
CA PHE A 92 2.29 -7.10 14.89
C PHE A 92 1.09 -7.01 13.95
N LEU A 93 0.71 -8.12 13.31
CA LEU A 93 -0.46 -8.16 12.44
C LEU A 93 -1.76 -7.87 13.23
N TYR A 94 -1.93 -8.45 14.41
CA TYR A 94 -3.08 -8.18 15.27
C TYR A 94 -3.12 -6.72 15.75
N ILE A 95 -1.97 -6.16 16.13
CA ILE A 95 -1.86 -4.74 16.50
C ILE A 95 -2.24 -3.85 15.32
N SER A 96 -1.74 -4.12 14.11
CA SER A 96 -2.11 -3.36 12.92
C SER A 96 -3.60 -3.41 12.62
N VAL A 97 -4.23 -4.59 12.69
CA VAL A 97 -5.69 -4.73 12.50
C VAL A 97 -6.47 -3.97 13.57
N SER A 98 -6.05 -4.05 14.83
CA SER A 98 -6.67 -3.32 15.93
C SER A 98 -6.59 -1.81 15.71
N LEU A 99 -5.42 -1.29 15.36
CA LEU A 99 -5.21 0.13 15.10
C LEU A 99 -6.03 0.63 13.90
N ILE A 100 -6.15 -0.15 12.82
CA ILE A 100 -7.06 0.15 11.70
C ILE A 100 -8.51 0.27 12.21
N LEU A 101 -8.96 -0.69 13.01
CA LEU A 101 -10.32 -0.71 13.54
C LEU A 101 -10.59 0.50 14.45
N VAL A 102 -9.63 0.86 15.31
CA VAL A 102 -9.71 2.08 16.12
C VAL A 102 -9.73 3.33 15.24
N SER A 103 -8.93 3.42 14.18
CA SER A 103 -8.98 4.55 13.24
C SER A 103 -10.33 4.70 12.53
N VAL A 104 -10.97 3.58 12.18
CA VAL A 104 -12.34 3.59 11.64
C VAL A 104 -13.34 4.10 12.68
N ILE A 105 -13.26 3.61 13.92
CA ILE A 105 -14.12 4.08 15.03
C ILE A 105 -13.94 5.59 15.25
N LEU A 106 -12.70 6.08 15.25
CA LEU A 106 -12.41 7.52 15.36
C LEU A 106 -12.99 8.33 14.19
N SER A 107 -13.01 7.76 12.98
CA SER A 107 -13.64 8.40 11.81
C SER A 107 -15.16 8.47 11.97
N ILE A 108 -15.79 7.41 12.48
CA ILE A 108 -17.22 7.40 12.81
C ILE A 108 -17.52 8.41 13.92
N PHE A 109 -16.68 8.47 14.96
CA PHE A 109 -16.79 9.48 16.02
C PHE A 109 -16.71 10.91 15.46
N THR A 110 -15.82 11.14 14.49
CA THR A 110 -15.70 12.43 13.79
C THR A 110 -17.02 12.83 13.12
N ILE A 111 -17.66 11.90 12.41
CA ILE A 111 -18.98 12.12 11.78
C ILE A 111 -20.03 12.48 12.83
N SER A 112 -20.10 11.72 13.93
CA SER A 112 -21.07 11.91 15.00
C SER A 112 -20.83 13.18 15.81
N SER A 113 -19.59 13.66 15.88
CA SER A 113 -19.19 14.80 16.72
C SER A 113 -19.97 16.08 16.42
N ILE A 114 -20.38 16.29 15.17
CA ILE A 114 -21.17 17.46 14.74
C ILE A 114 -22.55 17.52 15.41
N TYR A 115 -23.07 16.38 15.87
CA TYR A 115 -24.37 16.31 16.54
C TYR A 115 -24.27 16.48 18.06
N ILE A 116 -23.05 16.47 18.63
CA ILE A 116 -22.84 16.58 20.07
C ILE A 116 -22.85 18.06 20.46
N LYS A 117 -23.80 18.45 21.32
CA LYS A 117 -23.85 19.81 21.87
C LYS A 117 -22.68 20.04 22.84
N ASN A 118 -22.18 21.27 22.89
CA ASN A 118 -21.12 21.73 23.82
C ASN A 118 -19.74 21.07 23.66
N ILE A 119 -19.46 20.46 22.51
CA ILE A 119 -18.12 19.93 22.22
C ILE A 119 -17.28 20.96 21.48
N ASN A 120 -15.99 21.07 21.82
CA ASN A 120 -15.04 21.85 21.04
C ASN A 120 -14.64 21.06 19.78
N LEU A 121 -15.40 21.24 18.70
CA LEU A 121 -15.19 20.53 17.43
C LEU A 121 -13.78 20.73 16.86
N LEU A 122 -13.19 21.93 17.03
CA LEU A 122 -11.85 22.23 16.55
C LEU A 122 -10.83 21.34 17.27
N ALA A 123 -10.86 21.31 18.60
CA ALA A 123 -9.98 20.46 19.40
C ALA A 123 -10.14 18.97 19.06
N VAL A 124 -11.38 18.51 18.86
CA VAL A 124 -11.68 17.14 18.43
C VAL A 124 -11.07 16.82 17.08
N SER A 125 -11.29 17.68 16.07
CA SER A 125 -10.79 17.45 14.71
C SER A 125 -9.26 17.35 14.65
N ILE A 126 -8.55 18.24 15.36
CA ILE A 126 -7.07 18.23 15.42
C ILE A 126 -6.57 16.98 16.16
N SER A 127 -7.20 16.63 17.28
CA SER A 127 -6.79 15.48 18.09
C SER A 127 -6.98 14.17 17.34
N VAL A 128 -8.16 13.97 16.73
CA VAL A 128 -8.46 12.76 15.96
C VAL A 128 -7.54 12.64 14.75
N LEU A 129 -7.36 13.71 13.99
CA LEU A 129 -6.47 13.70 12.81
C LEU A 129 -5.02 13.35 13.21
N SER A 130 -4.52 13.93 14.30
CA SER A 130 -3.16 13.68 14.78
C SER A 130 -2.99 12.21 15.21
N ILE A 131 -3.92 11.67 15.99
CA ILE A 131 -3.91 10.26 16.43
C ILE A 131 -3.97 9.32 15.22
N GLN A 132 -4.85 9.62 14.27
CA GLN A 132 -5.00 8.84 13.06
C GLN A 132 -3.73 8.80 12.20
N VAL A 133 -3.03 9.92 12.05
CA VAL A 133 -1.73 9.99 11.36
C VAL A 133 -0.68 9.17 12.10
N MET A 134 -0.60 9.26 13.43
CA MET A 134 0.31 8.42 14.21
C MET A 134 0.02 6.93 14.01
N PHE A 135 -1.24 6.53 14.03
CA PHE A 135 -1.64 5.15 13.76
C PHE A 135 -1.27 4.71 12.33
N SER A 136 -1.34 5.59 11.32
CA SER A 136 -0.83 5.29 9.96
C SER A 136 0.61 4.83 10.01
N ILE A 137 1.45 5.64 10.66
CA ILE A 137 2.89 5.50 10.64
C ILE A 137 3.25 4.23 11.38
N THR A 138 2.70 4.05 12.59
CA THR A 138 2.91 2.84 13.38
C THR A 138 2.46 1.60 12.62
N CYS A 139 1.26 1.59 12.04
CA CYS A 139 0.79 0.44 11.29
C CYS A 139 1.62 0.19 10.03
N SER A 140 2.09 1.23 9.33
CA SER A 140 2.94 1.07 8.15
C SER A 140 4.30 0.46 8.50
N ILE A 141 4.87 0.80 9.66
CA ILE A 141 6.12 0.21 10.15
C ILE A 141 5.88 -1.26 10.50
N LEU A 142 4.83 -1.55 11.27
CA LEU A 142 4.49 -2.92 11.67
C LEU A 142 4.19 -3.82 10.46
N GLU A 143 3.42 -3.33 9.49
CA GLU A 143 3.15 -4.05 8.24
C GLU A 143 4.44 -4.36 7.49
N GLY A 144 5.31 -3.37 7.33
CA GLY A 144 6.62 -3.55 6.70
C GLY A 144 7.43 -4.65 7.38
N LEU A 145 7.54 -4.61 8.71
CA LEU A 145 8.26 -5.62 9.49
C LEU A 145 7.69 -7.03 9.34
N THR A 146 6.36 -7.19 9.33
CA THR A 146 5.73 -8.51 9.13
C THR A 146 5.95 -9.09 7.74
N ARG A 147 6.28 -8.22 6.76
CA ARG A 147 6.37 -8.60 5.35
C ARG A 147 7.78 -8.85 4.87
N MET A 148 8.80 -8.25 5.50
CA MET A 148 10.20 -8.37 5.06
C MET A 148 10.62 -9.81 4.78
N LYS A 149 10.38 -10.73 5.72
CA LYS A 149 10.77 -12.14 5.56
C LYS A 149 9.98 -12.84 4.47
N GLU A 150 8.68 -12.57 4.39
CA GLU A 150 7.80 -13.15 3.36
C GLU A 150 8.19 -12.66 1.95
N GLN A 151 8.57 -11.39 1.84
CA GLN A 151 9.11 -10.79 0.61
C GLN A 151 10.44 -11.41 0.19
N GLN A 152 11.37 -11.61 1.14
CA GLN A 152 12.66 -12.24 0.88
C GLN A 152 12.48 -13.65 0.30
N ILE A 153 11.58 -14.45 0.89
CA ILE A 153 11.27 -15.82 0.42
C ILE A 153 10.64 -15.80 -0.97
N ILE A 154 9.69 -14.90 -1.24
CA ILE A 154 9.06 -14.84 -2.56
C ILE A 154 10.05 -14.38 -3.63
N ASN A 155 10.90 -13.39 -3.33
CA ASN A 155 11.89 -12.91 -4.28
C ASN A 155 12.90 -13.99 -4.63
N SER A 156 13.43 -14.72 -3.64
CA SER A 156 14.38 -15.81 -3.92
C SER A 156 13.76 -16.91 -4.77
N LEU A 157 12.53 -17.33 -4.44
CA LEU A 157 11.78 -18.32 -5.22
C LEU A 157 11.47 -17.82 -6.65
N TRP A 158 11.18 -16.53 -6.81
CA TRP A 158 10.90 -15.96 -8.13
C TRP A 158 12.14 -15.97 -9.03
N PHE A 159 13.28 -15.46 -8.54
CA PHE A 159 14.54 -15.44 -9.28
C PHE A 159 15.08 -16.84 -9.61
N GLU A 160 14.97 -17.79 -8.66
CA GLU A 160 15.40 -19.17 -8.90
C GLU A 160 14.58 -19.83 -10.02
N ASN A 161 13.29 -19.53 -10.10
CA ASN A 161 12.42 -20.04 -11.17
C ASN A 161 12.70 -19.37 -12.52
N GLU A 162 12.97 -18.07 -12.56
CA GLU A 162 13.39 -17.38 -13.80
C GLU A 162 14.71 -17.95 -14.33
N LEU A 163 15.70 -18.19 -13.47
CA LEU A 163 16.95 -18.83 -13.85
C LEU A 163 16.70 -20.24 -14.42
N LYS A 164 15.84 -21.05 -13.78
CA LYS A 164 15.50 -22.41 -14.25
C LYS A 164 14.73 -22.42 -15.58
N GLU A 165 13.86 -21.44 -15.82
CA GLU A 165 13.14 -21.31 -17.10
C GLU A 165 14.05 -20.84 -18.23
N ASN A 166 14.97 -19.91 -17.96
CA ASN A 166 15.95 -19.45 -18.93
C ASN A 166 16.96 -20.55 -19.30
N THR A 167 17.40 -21.37 -18.34
CA THR A 167 18.28 -22.52 -18.62
C THR A 167 17.57 -23.63 -19.41
N LYS A 168 16.25 -23.81 -19.23
CA LYS A 168 15.47 -24.77 -20.03
C LYS A 168 15.22 -24.30 -21.46
N ASN A 169 15.02 -23.00 -21.67
CA ASN A 169 14.86 -22.42 -23.02
C ASN A 169 16.18 -22.30 -23.79
N ASN A 170 17.33 -22.22 -23.12
CA ASN A 170 18.63 -22.23 -23.81
C ASN A 170 19.07 -23.62 -24.30
N ASN A 171 18.42 -24.71 -23.86
CA ASN A 171 18.69 -26.05 -24.39
C ASN A 171 17.91 -26.38 -25.67
N SER A 172 17.14 -25.44 -26.23
CA SER A 172 16.51 -25.56 -27.56
C SER A 172 17.16 -24.69 -28.63
N VAL A 173 18.34 -24.12 -28.36
CA VAL A 173 19.10 -23.38 -29.37
C VAL A 173 19.81 -24.38 -30.29
N THR A 174 19.15 -24.61 -31.43
CA THR A 174 19.69 -24.73 -32.78
C THR A 174 21.19 -25.05 -32.88
N LYS A 175 21.50 -26.22 -33.49
CA LYS A 175 22.84 -26.60 -33.95
C LYS A 175 23.62 -25.36 -34.44
N PRO A 176 24.85 -25.11 -33.95
CA PRO A 176 25.65 -24.01 -34.45
C PRO A 176 25.92 -24.25 -35.94
N LYS A 177 25.39 -23.38 -36.80
CA LYS A 177 25.85 -23.27 -38.18
C LYS A 177 27.32 -22.88 -38.07
N LYS A 178 28.23 -23.73 -38.56
CA LYS A 178 29.65 -23.40 -38.69
C LYS A 178 29.74 -22.04 -39.39
N LEU A 179 30.22 -21.03 -38.66
CA LEU A 179 30.62 -19.77 -39.26
C LEU A 179 31.96 -20.06 -39.93
N ASP A 180 32.00 -19.92 -41.26
CA ASP A 180 33.25 -19.98 -42.00
C ASP A 180 34.24 -18.98 -41.39
N SER A 181 35.42 -19.49 -41.09
CA SER A 181 36.57 -18.73 -40.64
C SER A 181 36.89 -17.62 -41.64
N ASN A 182 37.29 -16.47 -41.09
CA ASN A 182 38.21 -15.48 -41.69
C ASN A 182 37.63 -14.11 -42.07
N ILE A 183 36.94 -13.45 -41.14
CA ILE A 183 36.84 -11.98 -41.15
C ILE A 183 37.12 -11.47 -39.73
N ASN A 184 38.30 -10.85 -39.54
CA ASN A 184 38.67 -10.18 -38.30
C ASN A 184 38.05 -8.76 -38.31
N PRO A 185 37.14 -8.43 -37.38
CA PRO A 185 36.36 -7.18 -37.41
C PRO A 185 37.11 -5.96 -36.86
N PHE A 186 38.43 -6.03 -36.67
CA PHE A 186 39.26 -4.94 -36.15
C PHE A 186 40.32 -4.45 -37.15
N LYS A 187 40.17 -4.75 -38.44
CA LYS A 187 41.14 -4.36 -39.48
C LYS A 187 40.52 -3.37 -40.46
N ASP A 188 40.17 -2.19 -39.96
CA ASP A 188 39.90 -0.99 -40.77
C ASP A 188 40.88 0.11 -40.32
N GLY A 189 41.76 0.52 -41.23
CA GLY A 189 42.81 1.50 -41.02
C GLY A 189 43.88 1.38 -42.10
N ASP A 190 43.52 1.80 -43.32
CA ASP A 190 44.45 2.02 -44.42
C ASP A 190 45.52 3.04 -44.01
N ASP A 191 46.78 2.62 -43.93
CA ASP A 191 47.92 3.52 -44.15
C ASP A 191 48.39 3.27 -45.59
N LYS A 192 47.75 3.97 -46.52
CA LYS A 192 48.41 4.42 -47.74
C LYS A 192 48.74 5.89 -47.50
N ASP A 193 50.02 6.25 -47.60
CA ASP A 193 50.50 7.20 -48.60
C ASP A 193 52.04 7.35 -48.49
N ASP A 194 52.67 7.32 -49.67
CA ASP A 194 54.05 7.62 -50.09
C ASP A 194 55.23 6.67 -49.76
#